data_AF-A0AA51X2N2-F1
#
_entry.id   AF-A0AA51X2N2-F1
#
_cell.length_a   1.000
_cell.length_b   1.000
_cell.length_c   1.000
_cell.angle_alpha   90.00
_cell.angle_beta   90.00
_cell.angle_gamma   90.00
#
_symmetry.space_group_name_H-M   'P 1'
#
loop_
_entity.id
_entity.type
_entity.pdbx_description
1 polymer ?
#
loop_
_entity_poly.entity_id
_entity_poly.type
_entity_poly.pdbx_seq_one_letter_code
_entity_poly.pdbx_strand_id
1 'polypeptide(L)'
;DTVVEPYNATLSVHQLVENSDETFCIDNEALYEICMRTLKLSNPSYGDLNHLVSAVMSGVTTCLRFPGQLNSDLRKLAVNMVPFPR
;
A
#
# COMPACT_ATOMS: atom_id res chain seq x y z
N ASP A 1 -0.64 18.85 8.78
CA ASP A 1 -0.71 18.14 10.06
C ASP A 1 -2.02 18.34 10.78
N THR A 2 -2.71 17.23 10.99
CA THR A 2 -3.86 17.20 11.89
C THR A 2 -3.41 16.58 13.21
N VAL A 3 -3.63 17.26 14.33
CA VAL A 3 -3.17 16.81 15.65
C VAL A 3 -3.80 15.49 16.12
N VAL A 4 -4.87 15.05 15.43
CA VAL A 4 -5.61 13.81 15.72
C VAL A 4 -5.13 12.61 14.91
N GLU A 5 -4.23 12.81 13.95
CA GLU A 5 -3.74 11.76 13.05
C GLU A 5 -3.14 10.55 13.79
N PRO A 6 -2.30 10.73 14.85
CA PRO A 6 -1.75 9.59 15.59
C PRO A 6 -2.82 8.76 16.29
N TYR A 7 -3.89 9.39 16.78
CA TYR A 7 -5.00 8.70 17.44
C TYR A 7 -5.80 7.85 16.43
N ASN A 8 -6.10 8.43 15.26
CA ASN A 8 -6.82 7.73 14.20
C ASN A 8 -5.98 6.56 13.64
N ALA A 9 -4.68 6.76 13.46
CA ALA A 9 -3.76 5.72 13.02
C ALA A 9 -3.70 4.56 14.02
N THR A 10 -3.50 4.85 15.30
CA THR A 10 -3.42 3.82 16.35
C THR A 10 -4.72 3.00 16.45
N LEU A 11 -5.88 3.68 16.43
CA LEU A 11 -7.19 3.01 16.45
C LEU A 11 -7.38 2.12 15.22
N SER A 12 -7.01 2.60 14.03
CA SER A 12 -7.17 1.85 12.78
C SER A 12 -6.22 0.66 12.72
N VAL A 13 -4.96 0.83 13.13
CA VAL A 13 -3.97 -0.27 13.17
C VAL A 13 -4.43 -1.39 14.08
N HIS A 14 -5.01 -1.09 15.24
CA HIS A 14 -5.58 -2.12 16.11
C HIS A 14 -6.63 -2.97 15.39
N GLN A 15 -7.56 -2.33 14.67
CA GLN A 15 -8.58 -3.04 13.89
C GLN A 15 -7.99 -3.84 12.72
N LEU A 16 -6.98 -3.29 12.04
CA LEU A 16 -6.30 -3.94 10.92
C LEU A 16 -5.54 -5.20 11.37
N VAL A 17 -4.87 -5.15 12.53
CA VAL A 17 -4.14 -6.30 13.07
C VAL A 17 -5.07 -7.46 13.41
N GLU A 18 -6.28 -7.18 13.91
CA GLU A 18 -7.22 -8.24 14.33
C GLU A 18 -8.06 -8.80 13.19
N ASN A 19 -8.35 -8.01 12.16
CA ASN A 19 -9.36 -8.35 11.15
C ASN A 19 -8.84 -8.45 9.71
N SER A 20 -7.56 -8.13 9.45
CA SER A 20 -6.97 -8.16 8.11
C SER A 20 -5.95 -9.28 7.98
N ASP A 21 -6.09 -10.11 6.95
CA ASP A 21 -5.11 -11.16 6.64
C ASP A 21 -3.82 -10.60 6.00
N GLU A 22 -3.92 -9.48 5.27
CA GLU A 22 -2.81 -8.82 4.59
C GLU A 22 -3.11 -7.33 4.43
N THR A 23 -2.15 -6.47 4.79
CA THR A 23 -2.29 -5.01 4.68
C THR A 23 -1.08 -4.42 3.98
N PHE A 24 -1.31 -3.63 2.92
CA PHE A 24 -0.28 -2.89 2.22
C PHE A 24 -0.23 -1.45 2.74
N CYS A 25 0.86 -1.08 3.41
CA CYS A 25 1.06 0.28 3.91
C CYS A 25 1.46 1.22 2.78
N ILE A 26 0.74 2.32 2.63
CA ILE A 26 1.04 3.38 1.68
C ILE A 26 1.34 4.65 2.48
N ASP A 27 2.59 5.08 2.42
CA ASP A 27 3.06 6.27 3.12
C ASP A 27 3.04 7.49 2.19
N ASN A 28 2.23 8.49 2.56
CA ASN A 28 2.12 9.72 1.79
C ASN A 28 3.45 10.49 1.73
N GLU A 29 4.24 10.52 2.80
CA GLU A 29 5.51 11.24 2.82
C GLU A 29 6.51 10.62 1.84
N ALA A 30 6.63 9.29 1.86
CA ALA A 30 7.44 8.56 0.88
C ALA A 30 6.95 8.76 -0.56
N LEU A 31 5.63 8.79 -0.79
CA LEU A 31 5.08 9.09 -2.13
C LEU A 31 5.42 10.51 -2.58
N TYR A 32 5.32 11.50 -1.68
CA TYR A 32 5.72 12.88 -1.96
C TYR A 32 7.20 12.96 -2.35
N GLU A 33 8.08 12.26 -1.63
CA GLU A 33 9.51 12.19 -1.98
C GLU A 33 9.75 11.57 -3.36
N ILE A 34 9.05 10.47 -3.69
CA ILE A 34 9.19 9.84 -5.01
C ILE A 34 8.74 10.79 -6.12
N CYS A 35 7.60 11.47 -5.95
CA CYS A 35 7.08 12.43 -6.92
C CYS A 35 8.02 13.62 -7.13
N MET A 36 8.61 14.16 -6.05
CA MET A 36 9.53 15.30 -6.16
C MET A 36 10.91 14.88 -6.68
N ARG A 37 11.51 13.82 -6.13
CA ARG A 37 12.91 13.45 -6.38
C ARG A 37 13.07 12.62 -7.65
N THR A 38 12.16 11.71 -7.93
CA THR A 38 12.25 10.78 -9.07
C THR A 38 11.47 11.30 -10.27
N LEU A 39 10.22 11.72 -10.07
CA LEU A 39 9.36 12.23 -11.15
C LEU A 39 9.58 13.72 -11.46
N LYS A 40 10.39 14.42 -10.63
CA LYS A 40 10.77 15.83 -10.80
C LYS A 40 9.57 16.78 -10.85
N LEU A 41 8.49 16.43 -10.15
CA LEU A 41 7.32 17.29 -10.02
C LEU A 41 7.60 18.35 -8.95
N SER A 42 7.50 19.62 -9.33
CA SER A 42 7.82 20.76 -8.44
C SER A 42 6.81 20.96 -7.31
N ASN A 43 5.54 20.61 -7.53
CA ASN A 43 4.49 20.67 -6.51
C ASN A 43 3.46 19.55 -6.74
N PRO A 44 3.77 18.31 -6.35
CA PRO A 44 2.89 17.16 -6.58
C PRO A 44 1.55 17.33 -5.87
N SER A 45 0.48 17.06 -6.59
CA SER A 45 -0.89 17.07 -6.10
C SER A 45 -1.33 15.69 -5.64
N TYR A 46 -2.46 15.60 -4.93
CA TYR A 46 -3.08 14.30 -4.63
C TYR A 46 -3.46 13.50 -5.88
N GLY A 47 -3.68 14.15 -7.03
CA GLY A 47 -3.87 13.46 -8.29
C GLY A 47 -2.62 12.69 -8.73
N ASP A 48 -1.45 13.30 -8.58
CA ASP A 48 -0.16 12.69 -8.94
C ASP A 48 0.20 11.54 -8.00
N LEU A 49 -0.03 11.72 -6.69
CA LEU A 49 0.16 10.69 -5.67
C LEU A 49 -0.75 9.49 -5.93
N ASN A 50 -2.05 9.74 -6.15
CA ASN A 50 -3.02 8.68 -6.41
C ASN A 50 -2.75 7.96 -7.74
N HIS A 51 -2.17 8.64 -8.73
CA HIS A 51 -1.72 7.97 -9.95
C HIS A 51 -0.61 6.96 -9.64
N LEU A 52 0.40 7.33 -8.84
CA LEU A 52 1.45 6.41 -8.40
C LEU A 52 0.88 5.24 -7.58
N VAL A 53 -0.03 5.52 -6.63
CA VAL A 53 -0.75 4.50 -5.87
C VAL A 53 -1.49 3.52 -6.78
N SER A 54 -2.19 4.03 -7.80
CA SER A 54 -2.92 3.18 -8.75
C SER A 54 -1.99 2.24 -9.52
N ALA A 55 -0.81 2.70 -9.90
CA ALA A 55 0.19 1.90 -10.58
C ALA A 55 0.76 0.80 -9.67
N VAL A 56 1.05 1.12 -8.41
CA VAL A 56 1.53 0.14 -7.41
C VAL A 56 0.45 -0.91 -7.12
N MET A 57 -0.80 -0.49 -6.88
CA MET A 57 -1.92 -1.41 -6.63
C MET A 57 -2.24 -2.30 -7.84
N SER A 58 -2.12 -1.76 -9.05
CA SER A 58 -2.15 -2.56 -10.28
C SER A 58 -1.03 -3.60 -10.26
N GLY A 59 0.20 -3.20 -9.94
CA GLY A 59 1.35 -4.10 -9.79
C GLY A 59 1.10 -5.27 -8.84
N VAL A 60 0.66 -4.99 -7.61
CA VAL A 60 0.37 -5.99 -6.57
C VAL A 60 -0.67 -7.01 -7.06
N THR A 61 -1.74 -6.55 -7.71
CA THR A 61 -2.84 -7.42 -8.19
C THR A 61 -2.56 -8.10 -9.54
N THR A 62 -1.38 -7.89 -10.15
CA THR A 62 -1.05 -8.44 -11.48
C THR A 62 -1.18 -9.96 -11.51
N CYS A 63 -0.73 -10.65 -10.45
CA CYS A 63 -0.80 -12.11 -10.31
C CYS A 63 -2.22 -12.69 -10.24
N LEU A 64 -3.21 -11.85 -9.90
CA LEU A 64 -4.63 -12.21 -9.86
C LEU A 64 -5.32 -11.93 -11.20
N ARG A 65 -4.84 -10.93 -11.95
CA ARG A 65 -5.45 -10.47 -13.21
C ARG A 65 -4.91 -11.19 -14.43
N PHE A 66 -3.66 -11.64 -14.37
CA PHE A 66 -3.01 -12.35 -15.47
C PHE A 66 -2.56 -13.74 -15.01
N PRO A 67 -2.76 -14.77 -15.85
CA PRO A 67 -2.38 -16.13 -15.48
C PRO A 67 -0.86 -16.22 -15.28
N GLY A 68 -0.44 -16.69 -14.11
CA GLY A 68 0.95 -16.91 -13.74
C GLY A 68 1.05 -17.96 -12.63
N GLN A 69 2.23 -18.58 -12.47
CA GLN A 69 2.44 -19.62 -11.45
C GLN A 69 2.75 -19.05 -10.06
N LEU A 70 3.33 -17.85 -9.98
CA LEU A 70 3.69 -17.18 -8.74
C LEU A 70 2.52 -16.33 -8.21
N ASN A 71 2.17 -16.48 -6.93
CA ASN A 71 1.08 -15.74 -6.26
C ASN A 71 -0.27 -15.80 -7.00
N SER A 72 -0.56 -16.93 -7.64
CA SER A 72 -1.74 -17.13 -8.51
C SER A 72 -3.11 -16.93 -7.84
N ASP A 73 -3.14 -16.83 -6.51
CA ASP A 73 -4.33 -16.54 -5.73
C ASP A 73 -3.95 -15.75 -4.47
N LEU A 74 -4.94 -15.07 -3.86
CA LEU A 74 -4.75 -14.22 -2.68
C LEU A 74 -4.17 -14.98 -1.48
N ARG A 75 -4.53 -16.26 -1.31
CA ARG A 75 -4.02 -17.07 -0.19
C ARG A 75 -2.54 -17.35 -0.35
N LYS A 76 -2.08 -17.66 -1.56
CA LYS A 76 -0.66 -17.85 -1.86
C LYS A 76 0.14 -16.56 -1.70
N LEU A 77 -0.43 -15.42 -2.08
CA LEU A 77 0.20 -14.12 -1.85
C LEU A 77 0.46 -13.91 -0.34
N ALA A 78 -0.59 -14.07 0.48
CA ALA A 78 -0.48 -13.95 1.93
C ALA A 78 0.53 -14.94 2.53
N VAL A 79 0.48 -16.22 2.17
CA VAL A 79 1.40 -17.26 2.68
C VAL A 79 2.86 -16.98 2.33
N ASN A 80 3.12 -16.45 1.13
CA ASN A 80 4.49 -16.17 0.68
C ASN A 80 5.07 -14.89 1.33
N MET A 81 4.22 -13.91 1.63
CA MET A 81 4.64 -12.60 2.14
C MET A 81 4.58 -12.48 3.67
N VAL A 82 3.70 -13.25 4.31
CA VAL A 82 3.46 -13.23 5.76
C VAL A 82 3.82 -14.60 6.37
N PRO A 83 5.10 -14.81 6.75
CA PRO A 83 5.53 -16.07 7.34
C PRO A 83 4.97 -16.30 8.76
N PHE A 84 4.62 -15.21 9.46
CA PHE A 84 4.10 -15.25 10.83
C PHE A 84 2.91 -14.29 10.96
N PRO A 85 1.67 -14.81 10.90
CA PRO A 85 0.48 -14.05 11.26
C PRO A 85 0.54 -13.64 12.74
N ARG A 86 -0.05 -12.47 13.07
CA ARG A 86 -0.21 -12.02 14.46
C ARG A 86 -1.52 -12.48 15.06
#